data_AF-A0A818BM14-F1
#
_entry.id   AF-A0A818BM14-F1
#
_cell.length_a   1.000
_cell.length_b   1.000
_cell.length_c   1.000
_cell.angle_alpha   90.00
_cell.angle_beta   90.00
_cell.angle_gamma   90.00
#
_symmetry.space_group_name_H-M   'P 1'
#
loop_
_entity.id
_entity.type
_entity.pdbx_description
1 polymer ?
#
loop_
_entity_poly.entity_id
_entity_poly.type
_entity_poly.pdbx_seq_one_letter_code
_entity_poly.pdbx_strand_id
1 'polypeptide(L)'
;MSSTNSEKLVLSKAELQSLVTSNDPVISFKKPTKKRSECWANYSQIYHANIPQDYIICFQCKSVLRWAKDHGTRVMTHHNCSKNKPVATTPSRQRTISSYCTQSSSSKECPLIQKRITEACVEYCAVDVRSFESVAGTGFQNLAKQLIYAGATLGTSINVSELLPHPSTISRNVEHVYLNLKKQLISLCVPLECFCITCDFWTAKITGIHYGGISLHYIDEQSQLRVFTLSCQAYDFETQHAINLRSFVNKVLQ
;
A
#
# COMPACT_ATOMS: atom_id res chain seq x y z
N MET A 1 -22.12 -41.20 51.89
CA MET A 1 -22.16 -39.74 52.12
C MET A 1 -21.12 -39.14 51.21
N SER A 2 -21.52 -38.81 49.99
CA SER A 2 -20.63 -38.46 48.90
C SER A 2 -20.39 -36.96 48.90
N SER A 3 -19.17 -36.56 49.24
CA SER A 3 -18.64 -35.21 49.08
C SER A 3 -18.59 -34.88 47.58
N THR A 4 -19.56 -34.10 47.09
CA THR A 4 -19.52 -33.57 45.73
C THR A 4 -18.75 -32.25 45.72
N ASN A 5 -17.60 -32.31 45.05
CA ASN A 5 -16.76 -31.19 44.66
C ASN A 5 -17.58 -30.01 44.14
N SER A 6 -17.49 -28.87 44.82
CA SER A 6 -17.92 -27.56 44.32
C SER A 6 -16.90 -27.07 43.28
N GLU A 7 -16.91 -27.70 42.10
CA GLU A 7 -16.01 -27.35 41.00
C GLU A 7 -16.65 -26.32 40.07
N LYS A 8 -16.17 -25.07 40.20
CA LYS A 8 -16.13 -23.98 39.20
C LYS A 8 -17.33 -23.84 38.26
N LEU A 9 -18.37 -23.14 38.72
CA LEU A 9 -19.38 -22.47 37.89
C LEU A 9 -18.84 -21.16 37.23
N VAL A 10 -17.54 -21.12 36.92
CA VAL A 10 -16.90 -20.00 36.22
C VAL A 10 -16.76 -20.38 34.76
N LEU A 11 -17.53 -19.72 33.91
CA LEU A 11 -17.58 -20.01 32.48
C LEU A 11 -16.48 -19.26 31.74
N SER A 12 -16.01 -19.83 30.63
CA SER A 12 -15.09 -19.17 29.73
C SER A 12 -15.77 -18.01 28.98
N LYS A 13 -14.96 -17.10 28.43
CA LYS A 13 -15.45 -16.00 27.59
C LYS A 13 -16.31 -16.48 26.42
N ALA A 14 -15.92 -17.58 25.78
CA ALA A 14 -16.60 -18.11 24.60
C ALA A 14 -18.00 -18.64 24.94
N GLU A 15 -18.10 -19.38 26.06
CA GLU A 15 -19.38 -19.90 26.56
C GLU A 15 -20.31 -18.76 26.97
N LEU A 16 -19.80 -17.78 27.73
CA LEU A 16 -20.57 -16.59 28.09
C LEU A 16 -21.01 -15.79 26.86
N GLN A 17 -20.18 -15.68 25.84
CA GLN A 17 -20.54 -15.00 24.59
C GLN A 17 -21.65 -15.75 23.85
N SER A 18 -21.58 -17.09 23.79
CA SER A 18 -22.63 -17.92 23.19
C SER A 18 -23.96 -17.75 23.92
N LEU A 19 -23.96 -17.84 25.25
CA LEU A 19 -25.16 -17.71 26.09
C LEU A 19 -25.79 -16.31 26.03
N VAL A 20 -24.96 -15.26 25.95
CA VAL A 20 -25.41 -13.88 25.72
C VAL A 20 -26.05 -13.74 24.35
N THR A 21 -25.48 -14.38 23.31
CA THR A 21 -26.01 -14.34 21.95
C THR A 21 -27.30 -15.14 21.82
N SER A 22 -27.43 -16.27 22.51
CA SER A 22 -28.65 -17.10 22.54
C SER A 22 -29.73 -16.57 23.49
N ASN A 23 -29.45 -15.50 24.25
CA ASN A 23 -30.36 -14.88 25.23
C ASN A 23 -30.89 -15.89 26.26
N ASP A 24 -29.98 -16.70 26.80
CA ASP A 24 -30.29 -17.77 27.77
C ASP A 24 -30.83 -17.19 29.10
N PRO A 25 -31.94 -17.73 29.66
CA PRO A 25 -32.55 -17.24 30.91
C PRO A 25 -31.67 -17.44 32.14
N VAL A 26 -30.64 -18.27 32.09
CA VAL A 26 -29.72 -18.54 33.21
C VAL A 26 -28.72 -17.39 33.41
N ILE A 27 -28.54 -16.53 32.40
CA ILE A 27 -27.70 -15.33 32.49
C ILE A 27 -28.51 -14.14 32.98
N SER A 28 -27.96 -13.44 33.97
CA SER A 28 -28.50 -12.14 34.41
C SER A 28 -27.43 -11.05 34.35
N PHE A 29 -27.89 -9.82 34.12
CA PHE A 29 -27.04 -8.64 34.01
C PHE A 29 -27.35 -7.69 35.16
N LYS A 30 -26.39 -7.51 36.08
CA LYS A 30 -26.57 -6.60 37.22
C LYS A 30 -25.56 -5.47 37.12
N LYS A 31 -26.05 -4.24 37.32
CA LYS A 31 -25.18 -3.08 37.51
C LYS A 31 -24.62 -3.12 38.94
N PRO A 32 -23.34 -2.83 39.17
CA PRO A 32 -22.80 -2.73 40.52
C PRO A 32 -23.54 -1.65 41.33
N THR A 33 -23.87 -1.96 42.59
CA THR A 33 -24.78 -1.14 43.43
C THR A 33 -24.15 0.09 44.10
N LYS A 34 -22.82 0.24 44.09
CA LYS A 34 -22.13 1.41 44.69
C LYS A 34 -21.96 2.53 43.65
N LYS A 35 -21.90 3.81 44.08
CA LYS A 35 -21.61 4.98 43.23
C LYS A 35 -20.41 4.67 42.32
N ARG A 36 -20.63 4.66 41.00
CA ARG A 36 -19.58 4.40 40.00
C ARG A 36 -19.67 5.40 38.85
N SER A 37 -18.54 5.49 38.14
CA SER A 37 -18.30 6.35 36.98
C SER A 37 -19.35 6.20 35.87
N GLU A 38 -19.57 7.27 35.13
CA GLU A 38 -20.53 7.39 34.02
C GLU A 38 -20.40 6.27 32.97
N CYS A 39 -19.20 5.71 32.78
CA CYS A 39 -18.97 4.64 31.81
C CYS A 39 -19.87 3.41 32.02
N TRP A 40 -20.36 3.13 33.25
CA TRP A 40 -21.29 2.02 33.52
C TRP A 40 -22.69 2.20 32.93
N ALA A 41 -23.00 3.34 32.30
CA ALA A 41 -24.26 3.53 31.58
C ALA A 41 -24.49 2.45 30.51
N ASN A 42 -23.42 2.05 29.80
CA ASN A 42 -23.45 1.12 28.67
C ASN A 42 -22.98 -0.31 29.01
N TYR A 43 -22.67 -0.62 30.27
CA TYR A 43 -22.13 -1.93 30.67
C TYR A 43 -22.82 -2.49 31.92
N SER A 44 -22.87 -3.82 32.02
CA SER A 44 -23.30 -4.55 33.22
C SER A 44 -22.39 -5.75 33.46
N GLN A 45 -22.29 -6.17 34.73
CA GLN A 45 -21.59 -7.41 35.08
C GLN A 45 -22.48 -8.63 34.77
N ILE A 46 -21.84 -9.68 34.25
CA ILE A 46 -22.50 -10.94 33.89
C ILE A 46 -22.56 -11.85 35.11
N TYR A 47 -23.73 -12.45 35.34
CA TYR A 47 -23.97 -13.45 36.36
C TYR A 47 -24.49 -14.72 35.70
N HIS A 48 -23.93 -15.87 36.06
CA HIS A 48 -24.41 -17.19 35.65
C HIS A 48 -24.98 -17.89 36.89
N ALA A 49 -26.26 -18.24 36.87
CA ALA A 49 -26.94 -18.85 38.04
C ALA A 49 -26.74 -18.04 39.35
N ASN A 50 -26.85 -16.71 39.27
CA ASN A 50 -26.58 -15.75 40.36
C ASN A 50 -25.12 -15.68 40.87
N ILE A 51 -24.17 -16.35 40.23
CA ILE A 51 -22.74 -16.26 40.56
C ILE A 51 -22.07 -15.19 39.68
N PRO A 52 -21.41 -14.18 40.26
CA PRO A 52 -20.74 -13.14 39.49
C PRO A 52 -19.57 -13.71 38.69
N GLN A 53 -19.50 -13.34 37.41
CA GLN A 53 -18.37 -13.69 36.54
C GLN A 53 -17.40 -12.51 36.44
N ASP A 54 -16.13 -12.79 36.14
CA ASP A 54 -15.10 -11.77 35.86
C ASP A 54 -15.22 -11.21 34.44
N TYR A 55 -16.46 -10.96 34.02
CA TYR A 55 -16.82 -10.48 32.71
C TYR A 55 -17.96 -9.46 32.79
N ILE A 56 -17.89 -8.47 31.91
CA ILE A 56 -18.94 -7.48 31.69
C ILE A 56 -19.44 -7.59 30.24
N ILE A 57 -20.68 -7.19 30.02
CA ILE A 57 -21.25 -7.05 28.68
C ILE A 57 -21.35 -5.58 28.30
N CYS A 58 -21.01 -5.26 27.05
CA CYS A 58 -21.39 -3.98 26.44
C CYS A 58 -22.80 -4.09 25.85
N PHE A 59 -23.74 -3.24 26.27
CA PHE A 59 -25.10 -3.30 25.72
C PHE A 59 -25.20 -2.84 24.27
N GLN A 60 -24.22 -2.09 23.77
CA GLN A 60 -24.22 -1.55 22.41
C GLN A 60 -23.78 -2.60 21.36
N CYS A 61 -22.64 -3.25 21.57
CA CYS A 61 -22.12 -4.26 20.63
C CYS A 61 -22.36 -5.71 21.06
N LYS A 62 -22.90 -5.92 22.28
CA LYS A 62 -23.11 -7.24 22.90
C LYS A 62 -21.82 -8.06 23.08
N SER A 63 -20.65 -7.42 23.05
CA SER A 63 -19.39 -8.10 23.33
C SER A 63 -19.20 -8.35 24.82
N VAL A 64 -18.75 -9.55 25.16
CA VAL A 64 -18.28 -9.93 26.49
C VAL A 64 -16.82 -9.52 26.66
N LEU A 65 -16.52 -8.77 27.73
CA LEU A 65 -15.19 -8.23 28.02
C LEU A 65 -14.74 -8.71 29.40
N ARG A 66 -13.46 -9.10 29.52
CA ARG A 66 -12.89 -9.54 30.80
C ARG A 66 -12.78 -8.34 31.75
N TRP A 67 -13.31 -8.48 32.95
CA TRP A 67 -13.32 -7.44 33.96
C TRP A 67 -13.32 -8.07 35.35
N ALA A 68 -12.22 -7.88 36.08
CA ALA A 68 -12.15 -8.18 37.51
C ALA A 68 -12.28 -6.86 38.29
N LYS A 69 -12.72 -6.93 39.55
CA LYS A 69 -12.95 -5.74 40.39
C LYS A 69 -11.70 -4.86 40.52
N ASP A 70 -10.50 -5.45 40.46
CA ASP A 70 -9.22 -4.75 40.61
C ASP A 70 -8.79 -3.98 39.36
N HIS A 71 -9.36 -4.29 38.18
CA HIS A 71 -8.99 -3.64 36.91
C HIS A 71 -9.66 -2.28 36.68
N GLY A 72 -10.51 -1.82 37.62
CA GLY A 72 -11.15 -0.50 37.55
C GLY A 72 -12.03 -0.31 36.31
N THR A 73 -11.93 0.83 35.64
CA THR A 73 -12.76 1.21 34.48
C THR A 73 -12.03 1.18 33.13
N ARG A 74 -10.79 0.70 33.11
CA ARG A 74 -9.91 0.72 31.93
C ARG A 74 -10.48 -0.06 30.75
N VAL A 75 -11.08 -1.22 31.00
CA VAL A 75 -11.64 -2.06 29.92
C VAL A 75 -12.84 -1.40 29.25
N MET A 76 -13.66 -0.65 29.99
CA MET A 76 -14.83 0.06 29.45
C MET A 76 -14.46 1.32 28.67
N THR A 77 -13.38 2.00 29.07
CA THR A 77 -12.89 3.23 28.42
C THR A 77 -12.11 2.93 27.14
N HIS A 78 -11.35 1.84 27.11
CA HIS A 78 -10.60 1.41 25.93
C HIS A 78 -11.38 0.48 24.98
N HIS A 79 -12.59 0.06 25.36
CA HIS A 79 -13.44 -0.71 24.45
C HIS A 79 -13.95 0.18 23.32
N ASN A 80 -13.46 -0.06 22.12
CA ASN A 80 -13.90 0.63 20.92
C ASN A 80 -15.10 -0.11 20.32
N CYS A 81 -16.30 0.34 20.65
CA CYS A 81 -17.54 -0.25 20.17
C CYS A 81 -17.71 0.03 18.66
N SER A 82 -17.56 -0.98 17.82
CA SER A 82 -17.69 -0.85 16.35
C SER A 82 -19.09 -0.39 15.90
N LYS A 83 -20.08 -0.45 16.79
CA LYS A 83 -21.49 -0.16 16.49
C LYS A 83 -21.98 1.23 16.93
N ASN A 84 -21.14 2.12 17.45
CA ASN A 84 -21.48 3.55 17.53
C ASN A 84 -20.24 4.43 17.80
N LYS A 85 -19.91 5.31 16.85
CA LYS A 85 -19.37 6.63 17.19
C LYS A 85 -20.47 7.33 18.01
N PRO A 86 -20.18 7.93 19.18
CA PRO A 86 -21.22 8.59 19.95
C PRO A 86 -21.79 9.78 19.14
N VAL A 87 -23.11 9.76 18.91
CA VAL A 87 -23.87 10.98 18.64
C VAL A 87 -23.87 11.75 19.96
N ALA A 88 -22.92 12.65 20.13
CA ALA A 88 -22.86 13.52 21.28
C ALA A 88 -23.91 14.63 21.11
N THR A 89 -25.02 14.53 21.84
CA THR A 89 -25.85 15.67 22.21
C THR A 89 -25.11 16.49 23.26
N THR A 90 -24.28 17.43 22.80
CA THR A 90 -23.77 18.57 23.59
C THR A 90 -23.34 19.67 22.61
N PRO A 91 -23.48 20.97 22.98
CA PRO A 91 -23.51 22.05 22.01
C PRO A 91 -22.14 22.22 21.34
N SER A 92 -22.18 22.25 20.01
CA SER A 92 -21.18 22.76 19.05
C SER A 92 -19.86 23.26 19.68
N ARG A 93 -18.90 22.36 19.89
CA ARG A 93 -17.49 22.77 19.81
C ARG A 93 -17.22 23.10 18.35
N GLN A 94 -16.97 24.38 18.09
CA GLN A 94 -16.58 24.89 16.78
C GLN A 94 -15.46 24.01 16.22
N ARG A 95 -15.72 23.42 15.05
CA ARG A 95 -14.74 22.62 14.33
C ARG A 95 -13.52 23.49 14.03
N THR A 96 -12.33 23.04 14.43
CA THR A 96 -11.08 23.69 14.02
C THR A 96 -10.94 23.61 12.50
N ILE A 97 -10.32 24.62 11.87
CA ILE A 97 -10.08 24.68 10.42
C ILE A 97 -9.39 23.39 9.92
N SER A 98 -8.54 22.79 10.74
CA SER A 98 -7.89 21.49 10.49
C SER A 98 -8.84 20.32 10.23
N SER A 99 -10.12 20.41 10.60
CA SER A 99 -11.12 19.37 10.30
C SER A 99 -11.75 19.48 8.89
N TYR A 100 -11.64 20.65 8.24
CA TYR A 100 -11.99 20.83 6.83
C TYR A 100 -10.87 20.36 5.90
N CYS A 101 -9.64 20.28 6.42
CA CYS A 101 -8.56 19.54 5.79
C CYS A 101 -8.74 18.04 6.05
N THR A 102 -9.78 17.44 5.47
CA THR A 102 -9.78 15.99 5.25
C THR A 102 -8.59 15.67 4.36
N GLN A 103 -7.47 15.24 4.95
CA GLN A 103 -6.58 14.33 4.23
C GLN A 103 -7.49 13.24 3.67
N SER A 104 -7.48 13.12 2.34
CA SER A 104 -8.21 12.08 1.65
C SER A 104 -7.92 10.79 2.40
N SER A 105 -8.98 10.14 2.90
CA SER A 105 -8.89 8.78 3.38
C SER A 105 -8.62 7.90 2.17
N SER A 106 -7.38 7.93 1.68
CA SER A 106 -6.78 6.75 1.07
C SER A 106 -6.98 5.65 2.10
N SER A 107 -7.55 4.54 1.63
CA SER A 107 -7.76 3.31 2.38
C SER A 107 -6.63 3.14 3.40
N LYS A 108 -6.97 2.99 4.69
CA LYS A 108 -6.00 2.61 5.72
C LYS A 108 -5.46 1.23 5.34
N GLU A 109 -4.47 1.19 4.46
CA GLU A 109 -3.64 0.04 4.22
C GLU A 109 -3.08 -0.40 5.56
N CYS A 110 -3.01 -1.71 5.78
CA CYS A 110 -2.53 -2.27 7.03
C CYS A 110 -1.13 -1.67 7.31
N PRO A 111 -0.95 -0.85 8.38
CA PRO A 111 0.32 -0.15 8.61
C PRO A 111 1.52 -1.10 8.72
N LEU A 112 1.26 -2.36 9.11
CA LEU A 112 2.25 -3.42 9.17
C LEU A 112 2.73 -3.86 7.77
N ILE A 113 1.84 -3.92 6.77
CA ILE A 113 2.20 -4.30 5.40
C ILE A 113 3.01 -3.17 4.76
N GLN A 114 2.57 -1.92 4.92
CA GLN A 114 3.32 -0.76 4.42
C GLN A 114 4.74 -0.73 4.99
N LYS A 115 4.89 -0.94 6.31
CA LYS A 115 6.20 -1.01 6.96
C LYS A 115 7.08 -2.11 6.36
N ARG A 116 6.55 -3.32 6.15
CA ARG A 116 7.29 -4.43 5.53
C ARG A 116 7.72 -4.13 4.10
N ILE A 117 6.84 -3.49 3.31
CA ILE A 117 7.19 -3.06 1.95
C ILE A 117 8.29 -2.00 2.00
N THR A 118 8.23 -1.04 2.92
CA THR A 118 9.29 -0.05 3.10
C THR A 118 10.63 -0.71 3.44
N GLU A 119 10.64 -1.66 4.38
CA GLU A 119 11.85 -2.42 4.75
C GLU A 119 12.41 -3.19 3.54
N ALA A 120 11.56 -3.87 2.77
CA ALA A 120 11.97 -4.58 1.55
C ALA A 120 12.55 -3.65 0.47
N CYS A 121 11.95 -2.46 0.28
CA CYS A 121 12.48 -1.45 -0.64
C CYS A 121 13.86 -0.93 -0.19
N VAL A 122 14.06 -0.73 1.12
CA VAL A 122 15.36 -0.32 1.67
C VAL A 122 16.40 -1.41 1.44
N GLU A 123 16.06 -2.67 1.71
CA GLU A 123 16.95 -3.81 1.47
C GLU A 123 17.30 -3.94 -0.01
N TYR A 124 16.32 -3.86 -0.91
CA TYR A 124 16.54 -3.84 -2.36
C TYR A 124 17.54 -2.76 -2.77
N CYS A 125 17.36 -1.51 -2.31
CA CYS A 125 18.27 -0.43 -2.66
C CYS A 125 19.68 -0.63 -2.08
N ALA A 126 19.78 -1.15 -0.85
CA ALA A 126 21.04 -1.33 -0.17
C ALA A 126 21.85 -2.52 -0.73
N VAL A 127 21.21 -3.67 -0.95
CA VAL A 127 21.84 -4.90 -1.40
C VAL A 127 22.21 -4.81 -2.88
N ASP A 128 21.31 -4.30 -3.73
CA ASP A 128 21.53 -4.22 -5.18
C ASP A 128 22.19 -2.91 -5.61
N VAL A 129 22.54 -2.03 -4.66
CA VAL A 129 23.14 -0.71 -4.87
C VAL A 129 22.32 0.10 -5.88
N ARG A 130 21.01 0.21 -5.64
CA ARG A 130 20.06 0.94 -6.50
C ARG A 130 19.74 2.32 -5.92
N SER A 131 19.45 3.26 -6.81
CA SER A 131 18.97 4.59 -6.44
C SER A 131 17.63 4.49 -5.72
N PHE A 132 17.40 5.29 -4.69
CA PHE A 132 16.10 5.35 -4.02
C PHE A 132 14.95 5.74 -4.96
N GLU A 133 15.24 6.46 -6.04
CA GLU A 133 14.26 6.81 -7.06
C GLU A 133 13.77 5.60 -7.87
N SER A 134 14.50 4.46 -7.86
CA SER A 134 14.10 3.30 -8.65
C SER A 134 12.74 2.74 -8.25
N VAL A 135 12.38 2.81 -6.95
CA VAL A 135 11.07 2.32 -6.46
C VAL A 135 9.92 3.24 -6.80
N ALA A 136 10.20 4.52 -7.12
CA ALA A 136 9.20 5.48 -7.58
C ALA A 136 8.93 5.36 -9.09
N GLY A 137 9.81 4.69 -9.84
CA GLY A 137 9.70 4.53 -11.28
C GLY A 137 8.43 3.80 -11.72
N THR A 138 7.75 4.34 -12.74
CA THR A 138 6.52 3.75 -13.31
C THR A 138 6.71 2.32 -13.80
N GLY A 139 7.88 2.00 -14.37
CA GLY A 139 8.24 0.64 -14.77
C GLY A 139 8.29 -0.33 -13.59
N PHE A 140 8.90 0.07 -12.47
CA PHE A 140 8.95 -0.73 -11.24
C PHE A 140 7.54 -0.92 -10.65
N GLN A 141 6.73 0.13 -10.61
CA GLN A 141 5.34 0.03 -10.14
C GLN A 141 4.50 -0.93 -11.00
N ASN A 142 4.68 -0.91 -12.32
CA ASN A 142 4.00 -1.84 -13.22
C ASN A 142 4.49 -3.28 -13.01
N LEU A 143 5.79 -3.49 -12.81
CA LEU A 143 6.32 -4.80 -12.43
C LEU A 143 5.72 -5.29 -11.11
N ALA A 144 5.70 -4.45 -10.07
CA ALA A 144 5.13 -4.78 -8.77
C ALA A 144 3.66 -5.20 -8.87
N LYS A 145 2.85 -4.52 -9.70
CA LYS A 145 1.46 -4.93 -9.98
C LYS A 145 1.38 -6.34 -10.57
N GLN A 146 2.26 -6.69 -11.50
CA GLN A 146 2.30 -8.04 -12.09
C GLN A 146 2.70 -9.10 -11.06
N LEU A 147 3.65 -8.79 -10.17
CA LEU A 147 4.06 -9.70 -9.09
C LEU A 147 2.93 -9.93 -8.06
N ILE A 148 2.21 -8.86 -7.69
CA ILE A 148 1.03 -8.97 -6.81
C ILE A 148 -0.04 -9.83 -7.47
N TYR A 149 -0.31 -9.63 -8.76
CA TYR A 149 -1.25 -10.44 -9.52
C TYR A 149 -0.82 -11.91 -9.56
N ALA A 150 0.45 -12.21 -9.85
CA ALA A 150 0.98 -13.56 -9.82
C ALA A 150 0.80 -14.23 -8.44
N GLY A 151 1.08 -13.50 -7.35
CA GLY A 151 0.83 -13.96 -5.98
C GLY A 151 -0.66 -14.24 -5.70
N ALA A 152 -1.56 -13.40 -6.20
CA ALA A 152 -3.00 -13.61 -6.06
C ALA A 152 -3.51 -14.82 -6.85
N THR A 153 -2.94 -15.09 -8.02
CA THR A 153 -3.34 -16.20 -8.89
C THR A 153 -2.75 -17.54 -8.48
N LEU A 154 -1.48 -17.56 -8.09
CA LEU A 154 -0.73 -18.81 -7.84
C LEU A 154 -0.57 -19.12 -6.33
N GLY A 155 -0.95 -18.19 -5.45
CA GLY A 155 -0.87 -18.36 -4.00
C GLY A 155 0.52 -18.02 -3.42
N THR A 156 0.79 -18.49 -2.20
CA THR A 156 2.00 -18.14 -1.45
C THR A 156 3.18 -19.09 -1.66
N SER A 157 2.97 -20.24 -2.30
CA SER A 157 3.99 -21.28 -2.52
C SER A 157 4.78 -21.09 -3.82
N ILE A 158 4.95 -19.85 -4.28
CA ILE A 158 5.65 -19.55 -5.53
C ILE A 158 7.16 -19.47 -5.27
N ASN A 159 7.94 -20.20 -6.05
CA ASN A 159 9.38 -20.00 -6.08
C ASN A 159 9.72 -18.75 -6.93
N VAL A 160 10.16 -17.68 -6.28
CA VAL A 160 10.46 -16.40 -6.94
C VAL A 160 11.58 -16.54 -7.98
N SER A 161 12.56 -17.43 -7.75
CA SER A 161 13.67 -17.62 -8.70
C SER A 161 13.23 -18.28 -10.00
N GLU A 162 12.12 -19.02 -9.98
CA GLU A 162 11.51 -19.62 -11.18
C GLU A 162 10.52 -18.68 -11.85
N LEU A 163 9.87 -17.79 -11.07
CA LEU A 163 8.95 -16.79 -11.60
C LEU A 163 9.67 -15.70 -12.41
N LEU A 164 10.81 -15.21 -11.89
CA LEU A 164 11.53 -14.12 -12.53
C LEU A 164 12.38 -14.64 -13.71
N PRO A 165 12.32 -13.99 -14.88
CA PRO A 165 13.13 -14.40 -16.02
C PRO A 165 14.61 -14.09 -15.78
N HIS A 166 15.48 -14.96 -16.30
CA HIS A 166 16.92 -14.72 -16.31
C HIS A 166 17.26 -13.41 -17.08
N PRO A 167 18.28 -12.64 -16.67
CA PRO A 167 18.65 -11.38 -17.33
C PRO A 167 18.87 -11.48 -18.84
N SER A 168 19.43 -12.60 -19.33
CA SER A 168 19.59 -12.84 -20.78
C SER A 168 18.26 -12.97 -21.53
N THR A 169 17.20 -13.43 -20.87
CA THR A 169 15.85 -13.46 -21.43
C THR A 169 15.30 -12.05 -21.53
N ILE A 170 15.49 -11.21 -20.52
CA ILE A 170 15.09 -9.79 -20.56
C ILE A 170 15.83 -9.09 -21.71
N SER A 171 17.16 -9.22 -21.77
CA SER A 171 17.99 -8.61 -22.83
C SER A 171 17.51 -8.95 -24.24
N ARG A 172 17.21 -10.22 -24.53
CA ARG A 172 16.66 -10.65 -25.82
C ARG A 172 15.29 -10.04 -26.11
N ASN A 173 14.44 -9.88 -25.10
CA ASN A 173 13.10 -9.32 -25.26
C ASN A 173 13.10 -7.79 -25.39
N VAL A 174 14.12 -7.09 -24.88
CA VAL A 174 14.25 -5.64 -25.04
C VAL A 174 14.31 -5.25 -26.52
N GLU A 175 15.03 -6.03 -27.34
CA GLU A 175 15.11 -5.77 -28.78
C GLU A 175 13.75 -5.91 -29.47
N HIS A 176 12.98 -6.95 -29.14
CA HIS A 176 11.63 -7.12 -29.68
C HIS A 176 10.69 -5.98 -29.32
N VAL A 177 10.71 -5.53 -28.05
CA VAL A 177 9.92 -4.39 -27.59
C VAL A 177 10.37 -3.10 -28.30
N TYR A 178 11.69 -2.88 -28.41
CA TYR A 178 12.25 -1.75 -29.14
C TYR A 178 11.79 -1.71 -30.59
N LEU A 179 11.91 -2.82 -31.33
CA LEU A 179 11.50 -2.90 -32.74
C LEU A 179 10.01 -2.64 -32.92
N ASN A 180 9.17 -3.11 -31.99
CA ASN A 180 7.74 -2.84 -32.04
C ASN A 180 7.43 -1.35 -31.80
N LEU A 181 8.03 -0.74 -30.78
CA LEU A 181 7.89 0.69 -30.51
C LEU A 181 8.44 1.55 -31.65
N LYS A 182 9.58 1.17 -32.23
CA LYS A 182 10.17 1.85 -33.39
C LYS A 182 9.20 1.87 -34.57
N LYS A 183 8.55 0.75 -34.89
CA LYS A 183 7.54 0.67 -35.97
C LYS A 183 6.38 1.63 -35.72
N GLN A 184 5.86 1.67 -34.49
CA GLN A 184 4.78 2.58 -34.11
C GLN A 184 5.22 4.05 -34.24
N LEU A 185 6.42 4.36 -33.77
CA LEU A 185 6.97 5.71 -33.82
C LEU A 185 7.20 6.18 -35.26
N ILE A 186 7.75 5.32 -36.13
CA ILE A 186 7.90 5.62 -37.56
C ILE A 186 6.54 5.93 -38.20
N SER A 187 5.52 5.09 -37.93
CA SER A 187 4.18 5.32 -38.48
C SER A 187 3.55 6.64 -38.03
N LEU A 188 3.91 7.12 -36.84
CA LEU A 188 3.47 8.39 -36.29
C LEU A 188 4.28 9.58 -36.84
N CYS A 189 5.59 9.42 -37.03
CA CYS A 189 6.49 10.53 -37.33
C CYS A 189 6.66 10.81 -38.81
N VAL A 190 6.64 9.79 -39.68
CA VAL A 190 6.80 9.96 -41.14
C VAL A 190 5.78 10.91 -41.77
N PRO A 191 4.49 10.91 -41.34
CA PRO A 191 3.49 11.83 -41.89
C PRO A 191 3.60 13.27 -41.35
N LEU A 192 4.47 13.55 -40.38
CA LEU A 192 4.54 14.89 -39.77
C LEU A 192 5.12 15.90 -40.76
N GLU A 193 4.34 16.93 -41.08
CA GLU A 193 4.79 18.04 -41.93
C GLU A 193 5.62 19.08 -41.14
N CYS A 194 5.30 19.26 -39.85
CA CYS A 194 5.91 20.26 -38.99
C CYS A 194 6.53 19.60 -37.76
N PHE A 195 7.86 19.52 -37.74
CA PHE A 195 8.62 19.00 -36.61
C PHE A 195 9.97 19.73 -36.49
N CYS A 196 10.59 19.59 -35.33
CA CYS A 196 11.94 20.06 -35.04
C CYS A 196 12.78 18.88 -34.54
N ILE A 197 14.08 18.92 -34.82
CA ILE A 197 15.04 17.95 -34.29
C ILE A 197 16.05 18.70 -33.46
N THR A 198 16.27 18.24 -32.22
CA THR A 198 17.38 18.71 -31.39
C THR A 198 18.44 17.64 -31.34
N CYS A 199 19.70 18.04 -31.51
CA CYS A 199 20.85 17.17 -31.32
C CYS A 199 21.63 17.65 -30.11
N ASP A 200 21.92 16.74 -29.18
CA ASP A 200 22.76 17.00 -28.01
C ASP A 200 24.00 16.12 -28.09
N PHE A 201 25.18 16.72 -28.04
CA PHE A 201 26.45 16.01 -28.10
C PHE A 201 27.31 16.42 -26.92
N TRP A 202 27.76 15.44 -26.15
CA TRP A 202 28.57 15.69 -24.97
C TRP A 202 29.66 14.63 -24.83
N THR A 203 30.64 14.94 -23.98
CA THR A 203 31.71 14.01 -23.62
C THR A 203 31.59 13.70 -22.14
N ALA A 204 31.44 12.41 -21.80
CA ALA A 204 31.49 11.98 -20.42
C ALA A 204 32.91 12.16 -19.89
N LYS A 205 33.13 13.19 -19.06
CA LYS A 205 34.47 13.60 -18.60
C LYS A 205 35.30 12.47 -17.97
N ILE A 206 34.64 11.56 -17.25
CA ILE A 206 35.31 10.46 -16.54
C ILE A 206 35.77 9.37 -17.51
N THR A 207 34.92 8.98 -18.47
CA THR A 207 35.20 7.86 -19.38
C THR A 207 35.86 8.31 -20.68
N GLY A 208 35.81 9.62 -21.00
CA GLY A 208 36.23 10.18 -22.28
C GLY A 208 35.28 9.82 -23.44
N ILE A 209 34.20 9.07 -23.19
CA ILE A 209 33.28 8.61 -24.23
C ILE A 209 32.44 9.78 -24.70
N HIS A 210 32.41 9.98 -26.01
CA HIS A 210 31.51 10.91 -26.68
C HIS A 210 30.13 10.27 -26.83
N TYR A 211 29.07 11.04 -26.60
CA TYR A 211 27.69 10.61 -26.76
C TYR A 211 26.94 11.55 -27.71
N GLY A 212 25.98 10.99 -28.42
CA GLY A 212 25.03 11.72 -29.25
C GLY A 212 23.59 11.36 -28.89
N GLY A 213 22.79 12.39 -28.62
CA GLY A 213 21.36 12.31 -28.42
C GLY A 213 20.62 13.02 -29.54
N ILE A 214 19.58 12.39 -30.08
CA ILE A 214 18.70 13.00 -31.07
C ILE A 214 17.26 12.86 -30.61
N SER A 215 16.54 13.97 -30.58
CA SER A 215 15.13 14.01 -30.22
C SER A 215 14.32 14.75 -31.27
N LEU A 216 13.15 14.20 -31.60
CA LEU A 216 12.14 14.81 -32.46
C LEU A 216 11.08 15.48 -31.60
N HIS A 217 10.67 16.68 -32.00
CA HIS A 217 9.69 17.51 -31.32
C HIS A 217 8.61 17.94 -32.30
N TYR A 218 7.35 17.83 -31.92
CA TYR A 218 6.23 18.39 -32.69
C TYR A 218 5.09 18.82 -31.77
N ILE A 219 4.18 19.64 -32.28
CA ILE A 219 2.95 20.02 -31.58
C ILE A 219 1.83 19.16 -32.14
N ASP A 220 1.10 18.45 -31.28
CA ASP A 220 -0.03 17.64 -31.70
C ASP A 220 -1.31 18.46 -31.92
N GLU A 221 -2.37 17.80 -32.38
CA GLU A 221 -3.69 18.42 -32.61
C GLU A 221 -4.31 19.01 -31.33
N GLN A 222 -3.88 18.53 -30.15
CA GLN A 222 -4.30 19.05 -28.85
C GLN A 222 -3.39 20.19 -28.35
N SER A 223 -2.57 20.75 -29.24
CA SER A 223 -1.59 21.81 -28.94
C SER A 223 -0.60 21.42 -27.85
N GLN A 224 -0.31 20.13 -27.69
CA GLN A 224 0.67 19.63 -26.74
C GLN A 224 2.00 19.38 -27.43
N LEU A 225 3.08 19.81 -26.78
CA LEU A 225 4.44 19.48 -27.21
C LEU A 225 4.68 17.98 -26.96
N ARG A 226 4.98 17.26 -28.03
CA ARG A 226 5.40 15.86 -28.01
C ARG A 226 6.88 15.77 -28.31
N VAL A 227 7.58 14.99 -27.49
CA VAL A 227 9.02 14.78 -27.60
C VAL A 227 9.32 13.30 -27.65
N PHE A 228 10.08 12.88 -28.66
CA PHE A 228 10.55 11.53 -28.83
C PHE A 228 12.08 11.50 -28.89
N THR A 229 12.72 10.84 -27.93
CA THR A 229 14.15 10.52 -28.03
C THR A 229 14.33 9.39 -29.04
N LEU A 230 14.90 9.71 -30.20
CA LEU A 230 15.14 8.77 -31.29
C LEU A 230 16.39 7.93 -31.06
N SER A 231 17.43 8.54 -30.48
CA SER A 231 18.67 7.87 -30.13
C SER A 231 19.35 8.59 -28.97
N CYS A 232 20.04 7.82 -28.14
CA CYS A 232 20.96 8.28 -27.12
C CYS A 232 22.02 7.19 -26.95
N GLN A 233 23.14 7.34 -27.66
CA GLN A 233 24.15 6.28 -27.74
C GLN A 233 25.55 6.87 -27.79
N ALA A 234 26.53 6.02 -27.46
CA ALA A 234 27.93 6.34 -27.62
C ALA A 234 28.21 6.65 -29.09
N TYR A 235 29.12 7.58 -29.28
CA TYR A 235 29.50 8.10 -30.57
C TYR A 235 30.70 7.30 -31.07
N ASP A 236 30.53 6.59 -32.19
CA ASP A 236 31.51 5.64 -32.72
C ASP A 236 32.78 6.31 -33.30
N PHE A 237 32.86 7.65 -33.28
CA PHE A 237 33.97 8.40 -33.85
C PHE A 237 34.87 9.01 -32.78
N GLU A 238 36.18 9.03 -33.06
CA GLU A 238 37.20 9.60 -32.16
C GLU A 238 37.06 11.12 -31.96
N THR A 239 36.36 11.82 -32.86
CA THR A 239 36.25 13.28 -32.86
C THR A 239 34.85 13.76 -33.25
N GLN A 240 34.39 14.82 -32.60
CA GLN A 240 33.10 15.47 -32.85
C GLN A 240 33.17 16.51 -34.00
N HIS A 241 33.82 16.15 -35.11
CA HIS A 241 33.85 17.01 -36.29
C HIS A 241 32.51 17.01 -37.02
N ALA A 242 32.20 18.11 -37.71
CA ALA A 242 30.91 18.31 -38.38
C ALA A 242 30.51 17.16 -39.32
N ILE A 243 31.47 16.55 -40.03
CA ILE A 243 31.21 15.43 -40.94
C ILE A 243 30.76 14.16 -40.20
N ASN A 244 31.34 13.90 -39.03
CA ASN A 244 30.98 12.78 -38.20
C ASN A 244 29.60 13.04 -37.57
N LEU A 245 29.31 14.27 -37.14
CA LEU A 245 28.03 14.63 -36.52
C LEU A 245 26.91 14.46 -37.54
N ARG A 246 27.12 14.92 -38.77
CA ARG A 246 26.20 14.70 -39.89
C ARG A 246 25.99 13.21 -40.16
N SER A 247 27.05 12.41 -40.17
CA SER A 247 26.95 10.96 -40.41
C SER A 247 26.13 10.26 -39.32
N PHE A 248 26.34 10.63 -38.05
CA PHE A 248 25.55 10.11 -36.94
C PHE A 248 24.07 10.49 -37.05
N VAL A 249 23.76 11.75 -37.34
CA VAL A 249 22.38 12.22 -37.52
C VAL A 249 21.71 11.46 -38.66
N ASN A 250 22.38 11.33 -39.81
CA ASN A 250 21.84 10.57 -40.93
C ASN A 250 21.60 9.09 -40.59
N LYS A 251 22.51 8.44 -39.86
CA LYS A 251 22.36 7.04 -39.41
C LYS A 251 21.13 6.85 -38.51
N VAL A 252 20.82 7.84 -37.67
CA VAL A 252 19.67 7.76 -36.75
C VAL A 252 18.34 8.04 -37.46
N LEU A 253 18.34 8.90 -38.47
CA LEU A 253 17.13 9.33 -39.19
C LEU A 253 16.77 8.46 -40.40
N GLN A 254 17.65 7.53 -40.82
CA GLN A 254 17.34 6.49 -41.82
C GLN A 254 16.47 5.37 -41.25
#